data_AF-G6FPJ9-F1
#
_entry.id   AF-G6FPJ9-F1
#
_cell.length_a   1.000
_cell.length_b   1.000
_cell.length_c   1.000
_cell.angle_alpha   90.00
_cell.angle_beta   90.00
_cell.angle_gamma   90.00
#
_symmetry.space_group_name_H-M   'P 1'
#
loop_
_entity.id
_entity.type
_entity.pdbx_description
1 polymer ?
#
loop_
_entity_poly.entity_id
_entity_poly.type
_entity_poly.pdbx_seq_one_letter_code
_entity_poly.pdbx_strand_id
1 'polypeptide(L)'
;MVQERKDAITGAFREAVFMNAGDANKLGLKAGDAVILKNESGEFHGRVYIAPIQPGNLQIHWPEGNVLLDKSKRSREGVPDYNAVVRLEVKDHG
;
A
#
# COMPACT_ATOMS: atom_id res chain seq x y z
N MET A 1 4.83 -16.59 15.73
CA MET A 1 5.11 -15.28 16.37
C MET A 1 4.03 -14.32 15.94
N VAL A 2 3.03 -14.10 16.80
CA VAL A 2 1.94 -13.16 16.57
C VAL A 2 2.42 -11.83 17.10
N GLN A 3 2.84 -10.94 16.21
CA GLN A 3 3.26 -9.60 16.59
C GLN A 3 2.00 -8.78 16.88
N GLU A 4 2.00 -8.23 18.09
CA GLU A 4 0.90 -7.58 18.79
C GLU A 4 0.00 -6.73 17.88
N ARG A 5 -1.31 -7.02 17.96
CA ARG A 5 -2.38 -6.13 17.52
C ARG A 5 -2.66 -5.15 18.65
N LYS A 6 -2.15 -3.92 18.59
CA LYS A 6 -2.88 -2.72 19.07
C LYS A 6 -2.06 -1.45 18.88
N ASP A 7 -2.70 -0.43 18.33
CA ASP A 7 -2.59 0.90 18.91
C ASP A 7 -3.99 1.52 18.94
N ALA A 8 -4.50 1.75 20.15
CA ALA A 8 -5.88 2.11 20.44
C ALA A 8 -6.13 3.63 20.38
N ILE A 9 -5.20 4.40 19.78
CA ILE A 9 -5.24 5.87 19.84
C ILE A 9 -5.09 6.55 18.45
N THR A 10 -4.55 5.91 17.39
CA THR A 10 -4.35 6.62 16.09
C THR A 10 -4.55 5.85 14.77
N GLY A 11 -4.61 4.51 14.75
CA GLY A 11 -4.88 3.73 13.52
C GLY A 11 -3.81 3.78 12.41
N ALA A 12 -2.62 4.35 12.65
CA ALA A 12 -1.82 4.94 11.57
C ALA A 12 -0.57 4.17 11.05
N PHE A 13 -0.29 2.91 11.42
CA PHE A 13 0.92 2.23 10.89
C PHE A 13 0.68 1.00 10.01
N ARG A 14 -0.45 0.28 10.14
CA ARG A 14 -0.71 -0.89 9.27
C ARG A 14 -1.20 -0.51 7.88
N GLU A 15 -1.82 0.64 7.76
CA GLU A 15 -2.40 1.17 6.52
C GLU A 15 -1.38 2.02 5.72
N ALA A 16 -0.10 2.02 6.12
CA ALA A 16 0.91 2.85 5.47
C ALA A 16 1.18 2.40 4.03
N VAL A 17 0.99 3.33 3.09
CA VAL A 17 1.44 3.22 1.70
C VAL A 17 2.71 4.04 1.57
N PHE A 18 3.85 3.36 1.60
CA PHE A 18 5.15 3.99 1.43
C PHE A 18 5.23 4.53 0.00
N MET A 19 5.55 5.81 -0.12
CA MET A 19 5.59 6.53 -1.38
C MET A 19 6.83 7.44 -1.42
N ASN A 20 7.45 7.53 -2.59
CA ASN A 20 8.52 8.50 -2.82
C ASN A 20 7.97 9.93 -2.77
N ALA A 21 8.73 10.85 -2.16
CA ALA A 21 8.34 12.25 -2.05
C ALA A 21 8.06 12.93 -3.41
N GLY A 22 8.83 12.59 -4.45
CA GLY A 22 8.65 13.13 -5.80
C GLY A 22 7.34 12.70 -6.46
N ASP A 23 6.89 11.47 -6.23
CA ASP A 23 5.60 11.00 -6.75
C ASP A 23 4.43 11.58 -5.97
N ALA A 24 4.57 11.68 -4.64
CA ALA A 24 3.57 12.36 -3.81
C ALA A 24 3.37 13.81 -4.29
N ASN A 25 4.46 14.54 -4.52
CA ASN A 25 4.40 15.91 -5.05
C ASN A 25 3.73 16.00 -6.42
N LYS A 26 4.04 15.08 -7.35
CA LYS A 26 3.41 15.04 -8.68
C LYS A 26 1.91 14.76 -8.60
N LEU A 27 1.49 13.96 -7.62
CA LEU A 27 0.09 13.59 -7.38
C LEU A 27 -0.64 14.56 -6.46
N GLY A 28 0.03 15.60 -5.95
CA GLY A 28 -0.55 16.56 -5.00
C GLY A 28 -0.83 16.00 -3.60
N LEU A 29 -0.21 14.87 -3.26
CA LEU A 29 -0.41 14.13 -2.02
C LEU A 29 0.56 14.55 -0.92
N LYS A 30 0.11 14.47 0.32
CA LYS A 30 0.87 14.72 1.55
C LYS A 30 0.88 13.47 2.44
N ALA A 31 1.84 13.41 3.37
CA ALA A 31 1.84 12.37 4.39
C ALA A 31 0.51 12.37 5.17
N GLY A 32 -0.08 11.19 5.33
CA GLY A 32 -1.37 10.99 6.01
C GLY A 32 -2.60 11.04 5.10
N ASP A 33 -2.47 11.51 3.85
CA ASP A 33 -3.58 11.55 2.90
C ASP A 33 -4.10 10.15 2.60
N ALA A 34 -5.43 10.03 2.53
CA ALA A 34 -6.09 8.78 2.26
C ALA A 34 -5.99 8.43 0.77
N VAL A 35 -5.53 7.22 0.50
CA VAL A 35 -5.40 6.68 -0.86
C VAL A 35 -6.00 5.29 -0.93
N ILE A 36 -6.42 4.90 -2.13
CA ILE A 36 -6.87 3.54 -2.43
C ILE A 36 -5.94 2.96 -3.49
N LEU A 37 -5.42 1.78 -3.24
CA LEU A 37 -4.70 0.98 -4.23
C LEU A 37 -5.65 -0.10 -4.74
N LYS A 38 -5.84 -0.18 -6.05
CA LYS A 38 -6.84 -1.07 -6.65
C LYS A 38 -6.27 -1.85 -7.82
N ASN A 39 -6.62 -3.13 -7.90
CA ASN A 39 -6.43 -3.95 -9.09
C ASN A 39 -7.55 -5.01 -9.20
N GLU A 40 -7.37 -5.98 -10.09
CA GLU A 40 -8.34 -7.05 -10.32
C GLU A 40 -8.52 -7.99 -9.11
N SER A 41 -7.53 -8.07 -8.22
CA SER A 41 -7.57 -8.95 -7.03
C SER A 41 -8.33 -8.31 -5.86
N GLY A 42 -8.30 -6.98 -5.76
CA GLY A 42 -9.01 -6.26 -4.70
C GLY A 42 -8.58 -4.80 -4.54
N GLU A 43 -8.93 -4.26 -3.39
CA GLU A 43 -8.69 -2.87 -3.01
C GLU A 43 -8.04 -2.81 -1.62
N PHE A 44 -7.03 -1.95 -1.49
CA PHE A 44 -6.36 -1.64 -0.24
C PHE A 44 -6.54 -0.17 0.09
N HIS A 45 -7.13 0.10 1.26
CA HIS A 45 -7.30 1.44 1.78
C HIS A 45 -6.11 1.78 2.67
N GLY A 46 -5.41 2.85 2.31
CA GLY A 46 -4.18 3.22 2.96
C GLY A 46 -4.03 4.71 3.19
N ARG A 47 -2.93 5.08 3.84
CA ARG A 47 -2.49 6.46 4.03
C ARG A 47 -1.08 6.64 3.52
N VAL A 48 -0.84 7.75 2.83
CA VAL A 48 0.48 8.08 2.29
C VAL A 48 1.49 8.19 3.43
N TYR A 49 2.58 7.44 3.32
CA TYR A 49 3.75 7.56 4.18
C TYR A 49 4.95 7.89 3.30
N ILE A 50 5.54 9.07 3.49
CA ILE A 50 6.66 9.50 2.65
C ILE A 50 7.93 8.79 3.10
N ALA A 51 8.56 8.07 2.18
CA ALA A 51 9.75 7.28 2.44
C ALA A 51 10.75 7.35 1.26
N PRO A 52 12.05 7.12 1.50
CA PRO A 52 13.08 7.12 0.48
C PRO A 52 13.07 5.82 -0.35
N ILE A 53 11.93 5.50 -0.97
CA ILE A 53 11.79 4.38 -1.91
C ILE A 53 11.99 4.85 -3.35
N GLN A 54 12.22 3.90 -4.27
CA GLN A 54 12.36 4.18 -5.70
C GLN A 54 11.08 4.85 -6.26
N PRO A 55 11.19 5.99 -6.98
CA PRO A 55 10.04 6.60 -7.66
C PRO A 55 9.32 5.63 -8.61
N GLY A 56 8.00 5.70 -8.66
CA GLY A 56 7.10 4.81 -9.40
C GLY A 56 6.70 3.55 -8.64
N ASN A 57 7.34 3.26 -7.50
CA ASN A 57 7.02 2.10 -6.67
C ASN A 57 6.24 2.52 -5.42
N LEU A 58 5.43 1.60 -4.92
CA LEU A 58 4.75 1.69 -3.63
C LEU A 58 5.12 0.46 -2.80
N GLN A 59 5.20 0.63 -1.49
CA GLN A 59 5.35 -0.50 -0.56
C GLN A 59 4.24 -0.45 0.50
N ILE A 60 3.86 -1.63 0.98
CA ILE A 60 2.82 -1.82 1.99
C ILE A 60 3.34 -2.88 2.96
N HIS A 61 2.92 -2.80 4.22
CA HIS A 61 3.22 -3.85 5.17
C HIS A 61 2.58 -5.18 4.76
N TRP A 62 3.32 -6.28 5.01
CA TRP A 62 2.75 -7.62 4.99
C TRP A 62 2.16 -7.92 6.37
N PRO A 63 0.99 -8.58 6.48
CA PRO A 63 0.20 -9.23 5.43
C PRO A 63 -0.84 -8.33 4.74
N GLU A 64 -0.87 -7.04 5.03
CA GLU A 64 -1.94 -6.12 4.64
C GLU A 64 -2.10 -6.01 3.11
N GLY A 65 -1.00 -6.06 2.35
CA GLY A 65 -1.01 -6.04 0.88
C GLY A 65 -1.54 -7.30 0.20
N ASN A 66 -1.80 -8.41 0.93
CA ASN A 66 -2.24 -9.68 0.34
C ASN A 66 -3.58 -9.58 -0.42
N VAL A 67 -4.40 -8.56 -0.14
CA VAL A 67 -5.64 -8.29 -0.87
C VAL A 67 -5.41 -7.91 -2.34
N LEU A 68 -4.22 -7.40 -2.66
CA LEU A 68 -3.81 -6.99 -4.00
C LEU A 68 -3.08 -8.09 -4.77
N LEU A 69 -2.72 -9.19 -4.11
CA LEU A 69 -1.96 -10.27 -4.74
C LEU A 69 -2.88 -11.27 -5.43
N ASP A 70 -2.58 -11.57 -6.70
CA ASP A 70 -3.28 -12.58 -7.46
C ASP A 70 -2.92 -13.97 -6.93
N LYS A 71 -3.89 -14.62 -6.29
CA LYS A 71 -3.72 -15.97 -5.69
C LYS A 71 -3.46 -17.06 -6.73
N SER A 72 -3.76 -16.80 -8.00
CA SER A 72 -3.56 -17.73 -9.12
C SER A 72 -2.16 -17.63 -9.75
N LYS A 73 -1.49 -16.48 -9.62
CA LYS A 73 -0.13 -16.26 -10.11
C LYS A 73 0.89 -16.66 -9.05
N ARG A 74 1.16 -17.96 -8.98
CA ARG A 74 2.35 -18.47 -8.29
C ARG A 74 3.46 -18.68 -9.31
N SER A 75 4.70 -18.36 -8.93
CA SER A 75 5.87 -18.82 -9.69
C SER A 75 5.82 -20.35 -9.84
N ARG A 76 6.48 -20.91 -10.87
CA ARG A 76 6.64 -22.37 -11.05
C ARG A 76 7.23 -23.07 -9.80
N GLU A 77 7.89 -22.31 -8.93
CA GLU A 77 8.53 -22.76 -7.68
C GLU A 77 7.65 -22.55 -6.43
N GLY A 78 6.39 -22.12 -6.59
CA GLY A 78 5.43 -21.98 -5.49
C GLY A 78 5.56 -20.71 -4.65
N VAL A 79 6.52 -19.83 -4.97
CA VAL A 79 6.67 -18.51 -4.33
C VAL A 79 5.61 -17.56 -4.90
N PRO A 80 4.81 -16.89 -4.03
CA PRO A 80 3.90 -15.84 -4.46
C PRO A 80 4.67 -14.69 -5.13
N ASP A 81 4.18 -14.18 -6.25
CA ASP A 81 4.64 -12.87 -6.72
C ASP A 81 4.16 -11.83 -5.72
N TYR A 82 5.08 -11.27 -4.94
CA TYR A 82 4.78 -10.22 -3.96
C TYR A 82 4.63 -8.84 -4.61
N ASN A 83 4.78 -8.76 -5.93
CA ASN A 83 4.51 -7.55 -6.68
C ASN A 83 3.09 -7.58 -7.23
N ALA A 84 2.43 -6.42 -7.18
CA ALA A 84 1.16 -6.21 -7.83
C ALA A 84 1.21 -4.90 -8.59
N VAL A 85 0.69 -4.90 -9.81
CA VAL A 85 0.38 -3.66 -10.52
C VAL A 85 -0.95 -3.17 -9.97
N VAL A 86 -0.98 -1.91 -9.55
CA VAL A 86 -2.16 -1.27 -8.96
C VAL A 86 -2.37 0.11 -9.56
N ARG A 87 -3.63 0.54 -9.58
CA ARG A 87 -4.02 1.92 -9.78
C ARG A 87 -4.12 2.60 -8.42
N LEU A 88 -3.54 3.79 -8.30
CA LEU A 88 -3.71 4.65 -7.13
C LEU A 88 -4.86 5.63 -7.37
N GLU A 89 -5.77 5.72 -6.40
CA GLU A 89 -6.86 6.69 -6.36
C GLU A 89 -6.73 7.58 -5.13
N VAL A 90 -6.89 8.88 -5.33
CA VAL A 90 -6.89 9.88 -4.25
C VAL A 90 -8.31 9.98 -3.70
N LYS A 91 -8.50 9.84 -2.39
CA LYS A 91 -9.77 10.24 -1.79
C LYS A 91 -9.77 11.74 -1.60
N ASP A 92 -10.63 12.43 -2.32
CA ASP A 92 -10.86 13.87 -2.11
C ASP A 92 -11.24 14.13 -0.65
N HIS A 93 -10.59 15.12 -0.05
CA HIS A 93 -11.02 15.72 1.21
C HIS A 93 -12.15 16.68 0.86
N GLY A 94 -13.39 16.19 0.94
CA GLY A 94 -14.60 17.04 0.81
C GLY A 94 -14.66 18.15 1.84
#